data_AF-A0AAD8Z1V5-F1
#
_entry.id   AF-A0AAD8Z1V5-F1
#
_cell.length_a   1.000
_cell.length_b   1.000
_cell.length_c   1.000
_cell.angle_alpha   90.00
_cell.angle_beta   90.00
_cell.angle_gamma   90.00
#
_symmetry.space_group_name_H-M   'P 1'
#
loop_
_entity.id
_entity.type
_entity.pdbx_description
1 polymer ?
#
loop_
_entity_poly.entity_id
_entity_poly.type
_entity_poly.pdbx_seq_one_letter_code
_entity_poly.pdbx_strand_id
1 'polypeptide(L)'
;MAAGGLLCPCALLASCQRCSSSSPPPSSSCSPTDEFKSSSVVELMKKEGTTLGLTVSGGVDKDGKPRVSNLRQGGIAARSDQLNVGDYIKSVNGINLTKFRHDEIISLLKNVGERVVLEVEYELPPVSVQGSGVMFKNVEVTLHKEGNTFGFVIRGGAHEDRNKSRPVTITTVRPGGPADREGTIKPGDRLLSIDGIRLHGTSHAEAMSILKQCGQEATLLIEYDVSIMEVMDLPPAVCIGGCGKGGEVPLVPGQ
;
A
#
# COMPACT_ATOMS: atom_id res chain seq x y z
N MET A 1 -65.17 2.34 -18.46
CA MET A 1 -64.19 2.19 -17.37
C MET A 1 -64.49 0.85 -16.69
N ALA A 2 -63.98 -0.29 -17.17
CA ALA A 2 -62.61 -0.83 -17.08
C ALA A 2 -62.22 -1.26 -15.65
N ALA A 3 -62.33 -2.57 -15.37
CA ALA A 3 -61.33 -3.41 -14.67
C ALA A 3 -61.86 -4.87 -14.61
N GLY A 4 -61.47 -5.68 -15.61
CA GLY A 4 -61.69 -7.12 -15.66
C GLY A 4 -60.48 -7.88 -15.11
N GLY A 5 -60.73 -8.98 -14.43
CA GLY A 5 -59.76 -9.76 -13.66
C GLY A 5 -58.63 -10.40 -14.49
N LEU A 6 -57.47 -10.55 -13.84
CA LEU A 6 -56.35 -11.33 -14.35
C LEU A 6 -56.58 -12.82 -14.07
N LEU A 7 -56.75 -13.58 -15.15
CA LEU A 7 -56.59 -15.02 -15.17
C LEU A 7 -55.11 -15.37 -15.33
N CYS A 8 -54.64 -16.25 -14.46
CA CYS A 8 -53.37 -16.95 -14.56
C CYS A 8 -53.49 -18.07 -15.62
N PRO A 9 -52.47 -18.30 -16.47
CA PRO A 9 -52.33 -19.58 -17.12
C PRO A 9 -50.97 -20.21 -16.75
N CYS A 10 -50.99 -21.04 -15.70
CA CYS A 10 -50.15 -22.23 -15.64
C CYS A 10 -51.00 -23.41 -16.13
N ALA A 11 -50.72 -23.94 -17.32
CA ALA A 11 -50.79 -25.37 -17.66
C ALA A 11 -50.75 -25.58 -19.18
N LEU A 12 -49.69 -26.22 -19.66
CA LEU A 12 -49.75 -27.35 -20.61
C LEU A 12 -48.41 -28.08 -20.43
N LEU A 13 -48.33 -29.17 -19.65
CA LEU A 13 -48.50 -30.57 -20.07
C LEU A 13 -47.62 -30.92 -21.29
N ALA A 14 -46.77 -31.94 -21.35
CA ALA A 14 -46.39 -33.07 -20.50
C ALA A 14 -45.10 -33.63 -21.14
N SER A 15 -44.12 -34.19 -20.42
CA SER A 15 -44.02 -35.63 -20.20
C SER A 15 -42.78 -35.97 -19.35
N CYS A 16 -42.95 -36.94 -18.45
CA CYS A 16 -41.94 -37.67 -17.66
C CYS A 16 -40.75 -38.15 -18.54
N GLN A 17 -39.51 -38.33 -18.06
CA GLN A 17 -39.10 -39.09 -16.88
C GLN A 17 -37.62 -38.85 -16.54
N ARG A 18 -37.35 -38.43 -15.29
CA ARG A 18 -36.21 -38.80 -14.42
C ARG A 18 -34.80 -38.92 -15.05
N CYS A 19 -34.01 -37.84 -14.98
CA CYS A 19 -32.54 -37.91 -14.90
C CYS A 19 -32.04 -37.10 -13.69
N SER A 20 -31.24 -37.80 -12.90
CA SER A 20 -30.58 -37.36 -11.68
C SER A 20 -29.66 -36.15 -11.91
N SER A 21 -29.66 -35.23 -10.94
CA SER A 21 -28.52 -34.38 -10.54
C SER A 21 -27.40 -34.19 -11.58
N SER A 22 -27.56 -33.22 -12.47
CA SER A 22 -26.44 -32.61 -13.18
C SER A 22 -26.35 -31.14 -12.76
N SER A 23 -25.65 -30.94 -11.63
CA SER A 23 -24.98 -29.68 -11.34
C SER A 23 -24.26 -29.18 -12.60
N PRO A 24 -24.33 -27.88 -12.93
CA PRO A 24 -23.51 -27.34 -14.01
C PRO A 24 -22.03 -27.62 -13.70
N PRO A 25 -21.19 -27.92 -14.72
CA PRO A 25 -19.77 -28.11 -14.48
C PRO A 25 -19.22 -26.84 -13.82
N PRO A 26 -18.29 -26.94 -12.84
CA PRO A 26 -17.60 -25.77 -12.35
C PRO A 26 -16.80 -25.21 -13.53
N SER A 27 -17.35 -24.17 -14.17
CA SER A 27 -16.58 -23.29 -15.02
C SER A 27 -15.41 -22.83 -14.16
N SER A 28 -14.22 -23.30 -14.52
CA SER A 28 -12.90 -22.77 -14.18
C SER A 28 -12.89 -21.94 -12.90
N SER A 29 -12.22 -22.45 -11.86
CA SER A 29 -11.76 -21.64 -10.74
C SER A 29 -11.06 -20.38 -11.24
N CYS A 30 -11.82 -19.31 -11.48
CA CYS A 30 -11.31 -17.96 -11.61
C CYS A 30 -10.88 -17.61 -10.20
N SER A 31 -9.61 -17.86 -9.90
CA SER A 31 -8.97 -17.31 -8.72
C SER A 31 -9.19 -15.80 -8.73
N PRO A 32 -9.86 -15.19 -7.73
CA PRO A 32 -10.12 -13.75 -7.70
C PRO A 32 -8.86 -12.92 -7.36
N THR A 33 -7.66 -13.41 -7.68
CA THR A 33 -6.42 -12.98 -6.99
C THR A 33 -5.48 -12.12 -7.83
N ASP A 34 -5.76 -11.86 -9.11
CA ASP A 34 -4.93 -10.98 -9.96
C ASP A 34 -5.53 -9.59 -10.20
N GLU A 35 -6.77 -9.32 -9.74
CA GLU A 35 -7.39 -7.99 -9.91
C GLU A 35 -6.73 -6.88 -9.08
N PHE A 36 -5.98 -7.24 -8.03
CA PHE A 36 -5.39 -6.29 -7.09
C PHE A 36 -3.86 -6.30 -7.08
N LYS A 37 -3.23 -6.75 -8.15
CA LYS A 37 -1.78 -6.68 -8.28
C LYS A 37 -1.34 -5.59 -9.24
N SER A 38 -0.16 -5.07 -8.98
CA SER A 38 0.52 -4.14 -9.88
C SER A 38 1.98 -4.56 -10.05
N SER A 39 2.61 -4.05 -11.09
CA SER A 39 3.99 -4.35 -11.42
C SER A 39 4.85 -3.09 -11.44
N SER A 40 6.11 -3.23 -11.04
CA SER A 40 7.13 -2.19 -11.22
C SER A 40 8.43 -2.77 -11.75
N VAL A 41 9.25 -1.90 -12.33
CA VAL A 41 10.60 -2.23 -12.78
C VAL A 41 11.59 -1.65 -11.76
N VAL A 42 12.46 -2.49 -11.23
CA VAL A 42 13.49 -2.13 -10.26
C VAL A 42 14.86 -2.34 -10.89
N GLU A 43 15.65 -1.28 -10.93
CA GLU A 43 17.02 -1.33 -11.43
C GLU A 43 18.02 -1.31 -10.27
N LEU A 44 18.90 -2.31 -10.24
CA LEU A 44 19.95 -2.47 -9.24
C LEU A 44 21.32 -2.50 -9.92
N MET A 45 22.28 -1.76 -9.35
CA MET A 45 23.67 -1.75 -9.79
C MET A 45 24.52 -2.58 -8.83
N LYS A 46 24.92 -3.77 -9.28
CA LYS A 46 25.82 -4.70 -8.58
C LYS A 46 27.23 -4.12 -8.58
N LYS A 47 27.84 -4.05 -7.39
CA LYS A 47 29.25 -3.67 -7.26
C LYS A 47 30.13 -4.90 -7.33
N GLU A 48 31.32 -4.75 -7.93
CA GLU A 48 32.32 -5.83 -7.99
C GLU A 48 32.61 -6.39 -6.59
N GLY A 49 32.72 -7.71 -6.48
CA GLY A 49 32.97 -8.40 -5.21
C GLY A 49 31.80 -8.39 -4.21
N THR A 50 30.65 -7.81 -4.54
CA THR A 50 29.48 -7.78 -3.66
C THR A 50 28.31 -8.58 -4.25
N THR A 51 27.40 -9.00 -3.37
CA THR A 51 26.11 -9.56 -3.77
C THR A 51 25.04 -8.48 -3.72
N LEU A 52 23.91 -8.71 -4.40
CA LEU A 52 22.77 -7.81 -4.31
C LEU A 52 22.18 -7.74 -2.89
N GLY A 53 22.47 -8.73 -2.03
CA GLY A 53 21.81 -8.85 -0.73
C GLY A 53 20.32 -9.22 -0.87
N LEU A 54 19.94 -9.85 -1.97
CA LEU A 54 18.59 -10.34 -2.25
C LEU A 54 18.55 -11.85 -2.03
N THR A 55 17.56 -12.33 -1.27
CA THR A 55 17.25 -13.76 -1.17
C THR A 55 15.93 -14.03 -1.86
N VAL A 56 15.92 -15.03 -2.73
CA VAL A 56 14.76 -15.45 -3.51
C VAL A 56 14.32 -16.83 -3.03
N SER A 57 13.03 -17.08 -3.03
CA SER A 57 12.41 -18.39 -2.81
C SER A 57 11.43 -18.70 -3.93
N GLY A 58 10.97 -19.96 -4.03
CA GLY A 58 10.09 -20.39 -5.12
C GLY A 58 10.85 -20.75 -6.39
N GLY A 59 10.09 -21.11 -7.41
CA GLY A 59 10.55 -21.76 -8.64
C GLY A 59 9.57 -22.87 -9.03
N VAL A 60 9.60 -23.35 -10.26
CA VAL A 60 8.65 -24.39 -10.71
C VAL A 60 8.77 -25.70 -9.96
N ASP A 61 9.93 -25.94 -9.33
CA ASP A 61 10.24 -27.12 -8.53
C ASP A 61 10.11 -26.89 -7.02
N LYS A 62 9.61 -25.72 -6.60
CA LYS A 62 9.37 -25.34 -5.20
C LYS A 62 7.94 -24.84 -5.02
N ASP A 63 7.52 -24.69 -3.77
CA ASP A 63 6.19 -24.17 -3.44
C ASP A 63 6.10 -22.66 -3.74
N GLY A 64 5.43 -22.37 -4.85
CA GLY A 64 5.02 -21.03 -5.25
C GLY A 64 5.94 -20.36 -6.26
N LYS A 65 5.46 -19.22 -6.76
CA LYS A 65 6.17 -18.39 -7.74
C LYS A 65 7.46 -17.81 -7.14
N PRO A 66 8.46 -17.46 -7.98
CA PRO A 66 9.66 -16.78 -7.54
C PRO A 66 9.31 -15.52 -6.75
N ARG A 67 9.76 -15.42 -5.50
CA ARG A 67 9.43 -14.31 -4.59
C ARG A 67 10.62 -13.91 -3.73
N VAL A 68 10.67 -12.63 -3.37
CA VAL A 68 11.63 -12.08 -2.41
C VAL A 68 11.31 -12.63 -1.03
N SER A 69 12.20 -13.47 -0.48
CA SER A 69 12.05 -14.01 0.87
C SER A 69 12.77 -13.18 1.92
N ASN A 70 13.86 -12.51 1.54
CA ASN A 70 14.62 -11.68 2.47
C ASN A 70 15.44 -10.61 1.72
N LEU A 71 15.66 -9.49 2.41
CA LEU A 71 16.53 -8.40 1.97
C LEU A 71 17.59 -8.19 3.06
N ARG A 72 18.87 -8.44 2.72
CA ARG A 72 19.98 -8.29 3.65
C ARG A 72 20.13 -6.83 4.05
N GLN A 73 20.19 -6.55 5.34
CA GLN A 73 20.45 -5.20 5.87
C GLN A 73 21.75 -4.62 5.28
N GLY A 74 21.66 -3.38 4.80
CA GLY A 74 22.76 -2.69 4.11
C GLY A 74 23.11 -3.24 2.72
N GLY A 75 22.42 -4.28 2.23
CA GLY A 75 22.58 -4.80 0.88
C GLY A 75 22.05 -3.84 -0.19
N ILE A 76 22.47 -4.05 -1.44
CA ILE A 76 22.09 -3.21 -2.59
C ILE A 76 20.56 -3.23 -2.79
N ALA A 77 19.96 -4.42 -2.72
CA ALA A 77 18.52 -4.62 -2.85
C ALA A 77 17.73 -3.89 -1.74
N ALA A 78 18.17 -3.98 -0.48
CA ALA A 78 17.53 -3.27 0.62
C ALA A 78 17.66 -1.74 0.47
N ARG A 79 18.86 -1.23 0.14
CA ARG A 79 19.12 0.21 -0.02
C ARG A 79 18.51 0.81 -1.29
N SER A 80 18.01 -0.02 -2.20
CA SER A 80 17.27 0.45 -3.37
C SER A 80 15.92 1.09 -3.01
N ASP A 81 15.41 0.79 -1.81
CA ASP A 81 14.12 1.26 -1.29
C ASP A 81 12.96 1.07 -2.29
N GLN A 82 13.04 0.02 -3.13
CA GLN A 82 12.05 -0.31 -4.17
C GLN A 82 11.47 -1.73 -4.02
N LEU A 83 12.13 -2.59 -3.25
CA LEU A 83 11.75 -3.98 -3.02
C LEU A 83 11.24 -4.19 -1.60
N ASN A 84 10.24 -5.06 -1.47
CA ASN A 84 9.70 -5.55 -0.21
C ASN A 84 9.82 -7.08 -0.15
N VAL A 85 9.89 -7.61 1.07
CA VAL A 85 9.71 -9.05 1.29
C VAL A 85 8.28 -9.43 0.91
N GLY A 86 8.13 -10.50 0.13
CA GLY A 86 6.86 -10.95 -0.42
C GLY A 86 6.63 -10.53 -1.88
N ASP A 87 7.42 -9.61 -2.43
CA ASP A 87 7.32 -9.26 -3.86
C ASP A 87 7.61 -10.46 -4.75
N TYR A 88 6.81 -10.64 -5.80
CA TYR A 88 7.02 -11.69 -6.79
C TYR A 88 7.94 -11.19 -7.88
N ILE A 89 8.97 -11.97 -8.21
CA ILE A 89 9.91 -11.62 -9.28
C ILE A 89 9.41 -12.29 -10.57
N LYS A 90 8.91 -11.46 -11.50
CA LYS A 90 8.36 -11.93 -12.77
C LYS A 90 9.46 -12.18 -13.80
N SER A 91 10.41 -11.26 -13.91
CA SER A 91 11.51 -11.38 -14.85
C SER A 91 12.80 -10.72 -14.33
N VAL A 92 13.94 -11.17 -14.87
CA VAL A 92 15.27 -10.61 -14.59
C VAL A 92 15.94 -10.34 -15.93
N ASN A 93 16.29 -9.08 -16.20
CA ASN A 93 16.86 -8.63 -17.48
C ASN A 93 16.03 -9.08 -18.69
N GLY A 94 14.70 -9.08 -18.57
CA GLY A 94 13.77 -9.53 -19.62
C GLY A 94 13.56 -11.05 -19.69
N ILE A 95 14.28 -11.84 -18.89
CA ILE A 95 14.11 -13.29 -18.81
C ILE A 95 13.00 -13.62 -17.82
N ASN A 96 11.88 -14.15 -18.31
CA ASN A 96 10.72 -14.50 -17.50
C ASN A 96 11.00 -15.74 -16.63
N LEU A 97 10.80 -15.63 -15.32
CA LEU A 97 11.15 -16.68 -14.35
C LEU A 97 10.04 -17.72 -14.11
N THR A 98 8.85 -17.57 -14.70
CA THR A 98 7.69 -18.44 -14.40
C THR A 98 7.92 -19.92 -14.65
N LYS A 99 8.85 -20.27 -15.56
CA LYS A 99 9.18 -21.65 -15.92
C LYS A 99 10.52 -22.14 -15.38
N PHE A 100 11.22 -21.31 -14.62
CA PHE A 100 12.56 -21.61 -14.13
C PHE A 100 12.51 -22.34 -12.79
N ARG A 101 13.45 -23.27 -12.62
CA ARG A 101 13.71 -23.93 -11.34
C ARG A 101 14.40 -22.98 -10.39
N HIS A 102 14.28 -23.24 -9.10
CA HIS A 102 14.90 -22.43 -8.05
C HIS A 102 16.40 -22.22 -8.31
N ASP A 103 17.16 -23.29 -8.55
CA ASP A 103 18.61 -23.22 -8.77
C ASP A 103 18.98 -22.44 -10.04
N GLU A 104 18.15 -22.52 -11.08
CA GLU A 104 18.34 -21.77 -12.32
C GLU A 104 18.13 -20.27 -12.09
N ILE A 105 17.11 -19.88 -11.31
CA ILE A 105 16.84 -18.49 -10.93
C ILE A 105 18.03 -17.91 -10.15
N ILE A 106 18.55 -18.66 -9.17
CA ILE A 106 19.70 -18.24 -8.38
C ILE A 106 20.95 -18.12 -9.25
N SER A 107 21.16 -19.07 -10.16
CA SER A 107 22.28 -19.04 -11.11
C SER A 107 22.19 -17.82 -12.04
N LEU A 108 20.99 -17.52 -12.54
CA LEU A 108 20.73 -16.34 -13.35
C LEU A 108 21.10 -15.05 -12.58
N LEU A 109 20.59 -14.86 -11.36
CA LEU A 109 20.89 -13.67 -10.55
C LEU A 109 22.38 -13.53 -10.19
N LYS A 110 23.10 -14.65 -10.00
CA LYS A 110 24.55 -14.65 -9.76
C LYS A 110 25.34 -14.24 -11.00
N ASN A 111 24.92 -14.72 -12.17
CA ASN A 111 25.60 -14.53 -13.44
C ASN A 111 25.22 -13.23 -14.17
N VAL A 112 24.18 -12.53 -13.71
CA VAL A 112 23.90 -11.17 -14.19
C VAL A 112 25.11 -10.28 -13.89
N GLY A 113 25.46 -9.45 -14.89
CA GLY A 113 26.53 -8.46 -14.80
C GLY A 113 26.22 -7.33 -13.82
N GLU A 114 26.80 -6.17 -14.08
CA GLU A 114 26.67 -5.01 -13.18
C GLU A 114 25.24 -4.49 -13.08
N ARG A 115 24.48 -4.52 -14.18
CA ARG A 115 23.12 -4.00 -14.23
C ARG A 115 22.10 -5.13 -14.14
N VAL A 116 21.26 -5.07 -13.11
CA VAL A 116 20.18 -6.03 -12.86
C VAL A 116 18.85 -5.28 -12.89
N VAL A 117 18.00 -5.64 -13.85
CA VAL A 117 16.65 -5.09 -14.02
C VAL A 117 15.66 -6.17 -13.63
N LEU A 118 14.89 -5.93 -12.57
CA LEU A 118 13.88 -6.83 -12.05
C LEU A 118 12.50 -6.29 -12.39
N GLU A 119 11.66 -7.10 -13.02
CA GLU A 119 10.22 -6.84 -13.03
C GLU A 119 9.60 -7.53 -11.83
N VAL A 120 9.02 -6.75 -10.95
CA VAL A 120 8.36 -7.25 -9.74
C VAL A 120 6.87 -7.04 -9.82
N GLU A 121 6.12 -7.99 -9.28
CA GLU A 121 4.68 -7.95 -9.09
C GLU A 121 4.40 -7.94 -7.58
N TYR A 122 3.53 -7.04 -7.15
CA TYR A 122 3.17 -6.87 -5.75
C TYR A 122 1.67 -6.66 -5.58
N GLU A 123 1.19 -6.96 -4.39
CA GLU A 123 -0.20 -6.70 -4.00
C GLU A 123 -0.40 -5.20 -3.73
N LEU A 124 -1.49 -4.65 -4.26
CA LEU A 124 -1.83 -3.26 -4.09
C LEU A 124 -2.20 -2.97 -2.62
N PRO A 125 -1.80 -1.81 -2.08
CA PRO A 125 -2.24 -1.38 -0.76
C PRO A 125 -3.78 -1.41 -0.65
N PRO A 126 -4.33 -1.71 0.53
CA PRO A 126 -5.78 -1.65 0.74
C PRO A 126 -6.28 -0.22 0.47
N VAL A 127 -7.49 -0.12 -0.08
CA VAL A 127 -8.13 1.20 -0.24
C VAL A 127 -8.52 1.70 1.14
N SER A 128 -7.93 2.81 1.58
CA SER A 128 -8.36 3.52 2.79
C SER A 128 -9.74 4.13 2.53
N VAL A 129 -10.81 3.42 2.91
CA VAL A 129 -12.18 3.94 2.88
C VAL A 129 -12.36 4.79 4.13
N GLN A 130 -12.76 6.05 3.98
CA GLN A 130 -13.12 6.92 5.11
C GLN A 130 -14.30 6.30 5.86
N GLY A 131 -14.01 5.52 6.90
CA GLY A 131 -14.98 5.04 7.87
C GLY A 131 -15.27 6.13 8.91
N SER A 132 -16.38 5.99 9.64
CA SER A 132 -16.87 6.97 10.63
C SER A 132 -15.99 7.14 11.89
N GLY A 133 -14.73 6.68 11.88
CA GLY A 133 -13.84 6.64 13.05
C GLY A 133 -12.38 6.99 12.78
N VAL A 134 -12.01 7.39 11.56
CA VAL A 134 -10.63 7.74 11.19
C VAL A 134 -10.61 9.10 10.51
N MET A 135 -9.77 10.01 11.00
CA MET A 135 -9.49 11.30 10.40
C MET A 135 -8.11 11.29 9.75
N PHE A 136 -7.97 11.97 8.61
CA PHE A 136 -6.67 12.14 7.98
C PHE A 136 -6.05 13.46 8.39
N LYS A 137 -4.76 13.42 8.75
CA LYS A 137 -3.96 14.62 9.03
C LYS A 137 -2.74 14.63 8.13
N ASN A 138 -2.25 15.83 7.86
CA ASN A 138 -1.08 16.04 7.03
C ASN A 138 0.08 16.56 7.88
N VAL A 139 1.30 16.18 7.50
CA VAL A 139 2.55 16.68 8.06
C VAL A 139 3.56 16.88 6.94
N GLU A 140 4.35 17.95 7.04
CA GLU A 140 5.49 18.18 6.15
C GLU A 140 6.74 17.61 6.80
N VAL A 141 7.48 16.82 6.04
CA VAL A 141 8.71 16.15 6.49
C VAL A 141 9.83 16.44 5.51
N THR A 142 10.89 17.12 5.98
CA THR A 142 12.07 17.39 5.16
C THR A 142 13.11 16.31 5.38
N LEU A 143 13.47 15.59 4.31
CA LEU A 143 14.45 14.51 4.34
C LEU A 143 15.65 14.80 3.45
N HIS A 144 16.80 14.27 3.86
CA HIS A 144 18.02 14.24 3.07
C HIS A 144 18.22 12.85 2.47
N LYS A 145 18.50 12.76 1.18
CA LYS A 145 18.79 11.50 0.50
C LYS A 145 20.03 10.83 1.08
N GLU A 146 19.95 9.52 1.24
CA GLU A 146 21.12 8.67 1.49
C GLU A 146 21.43 7.93 0.19
N GLY A 147 22.43 8.39 -0.55
CA GLY A 147 22.63 7.93 -1.93
C GLY A 147 21.62 8.61 -2.86
N ASN A 148 20.62 7.87 -3.36
CA ASN A 148 19.59 8.42 -4.24
C ASN A 148 18.16 8.07 -3.77
N THR A 149 17.98 7.77 -2.49
CA THR A 149 16.70 7.34 -1.91
C THR A 149 16.50 7.95 -0.52
N PHE A 150 15.24 7.96 -0.05
CA PHE A 150 14.85 8.50 1.26
C PHE A 150 14.62 7.41 2.33
N GLY A 151 14.89 6.13 2.02
CA GLY A 151 14.75 5.06 3.01
C GLY A 151 13.32 4.55 3.21
N PHE A 152 12.44 4.66 2.22
CA PHE A 152 11.09 4.09 2.27
C PHE A 152 10.63 3.57 0.91
N VAL A 153 9.74 2.57 0.92
CA VAL A 153 9.18 1.94 -0.28
C VAL A 153 7.77 2.43 -0.53
N ILE A 154 7.50 2.99 -1.72
CA ILE A 154 6.14 3.37 -2.14
C ILE A 154 5.47 2.28 -2.97
N ARG A 155 4.14 2.16 -2.86
CA ARG A 155 3.27 1.31 -3.70
C ARG A 155 1.98 2.04 -4.05
N GLY A 156 1.25 1.52 -5.03
CA GLY A 156 0.05 2.16 -5.55
C GLY A 156 0.35 3.18 -6.65
N GLY A 157 -0.42 4.25 -6.73
CA GLY A 157 -0.42 5.19 -7.85
C GLY A 157 -1.63 5.02 -8.76
N ALA A 158 -1.82 5.99 -9.65
CA ALA A 158 -2.86 5.94 -10.67
C ALA A 158 -2.58 4.83 -11.69
N HIS A 159 -3.66 4.20 -12.14
CA HIS A 159 -3.62 3.10 -13.09
C HIS A 159 -4.82 3.23 -14.05
N GLU A 160 -4.67 2.79 -15.30
CA GLU A 160 -5.74 2.80 -16.31
C GLU A 160 -7.01 2.11 -15.78
N ASP A 161 -6.83 0.90 -15.24
CA ASP A 161 -7.86 0.24 -14.42
C ASP A 161 -8.11 1.02 -13.11
N ARG A 162 -9.26 1.69 -13.01
CA ARG A 162 -9.70 2.38 -11.79
C ARG A 162 -9.73 1.46 -10.57
N ASN A 163 -9.98 0.17 -10.75
CA ASN A 163 -9.99 -0.82 -9.68
C ASN A 163 -8.59 -1.08 -9.07
N LYS A 164 -7.52 -0.79 -9.84
CA LYS A 164 -6.12 -0.90 -9.41
C LYS A 164 -5.51 0.43 -8.97
N SER A 165 -6.18 1.55 -9.26
CA SER A 165 -5.74 2.87 -8.79
C SER A 165 -5.73 2.91 -7.27
N ARG A 166 -4.62 3.36 -6.69
CA ARG A 166 -4.41 3.51 -5.23
C ARG A 166 -3.70 4.82 -4.94
N PRO A 167 -3.86 5.40 -3.74
CA PRO A 167 -2.96 6.46 -3.31
C PRO A 167 -1.51 5.96 -3.26
N VAL A 168 -0.54 6.86 -3.47
CA VAL A 168 0.87 6.54 -3.32
C VAL A 168 1.14 6.31 -1.83
N THR A 169 1.28 5.04 -1.44
CA THR A 169 1.32 4.62 -0.03
C THR A 169 2.72 4.13 0.31
N ILE A 170 3.24 4.57 1.45
CA ILE A 170 4.50 4.11 2.02
C ILE A 170 4.25 2.77 2.71
N THR A 171 4.91 1.72 2.24
CA THR A 171 4.65 0.34 2.70
C THR A 171 5.72 -0.17 3.65
N THR A 172 6.95 0.34 3.53
CA THR A 172 8.08 -0.06 4.34
C THR A 172 8.97 1.14 4.57
N VAL A 173 9.51 1.25 5.78
CA VAL A 173 10.57 2.21 6.13
C VAL A 173 11.82 1.40 6.46
N ARG A 174 12.93 1.70 5.78
CA ARG A 174 14.20 0.97 5.93
C ARG A 174 14.87 1.38 7.25
N PRO A 175 15.16 0.43 8.16
CA PRO A 175 15.86 0.74 9.40
C PRO A 175 17.22 1.40 9.16
N GLY A 176 17.48 2.50 9.86
CA GLY A 176 18.66 3.36 9.72
C GLY A 176 18.67 4.27 8.48
N GLY A 177 17.64 4.22 7.63
CA GLY A 177 17.50 5.12 6.48
C GLY A 177 17.11 6.56 6.87
N PRO A 178 17.06 7.51 5.93
CA PRO A 178 16.65 8.89 6.21
C PRO A 178 15.29 9.02 6.90
N ALA A 179 14.25 8.37 6.37
CA ALA A 179 12.91 8.41 6.94
C ALA A 179 12.82 7.75 8.34
N ASP A 180 13.59 6.69 8.58
CA ASP A 180 13.64 6.04 9.90
C ASP A 180 14.32 6.95 10.95
N ARG A 181 15.41 7.62 10.56
CA ARG A 181 16.15 8.54 11.43
C ARG A 181 15.36 9.80 11.77
N GLU A 182 14.55 10.28 10.85
CA GLU A 182 13.65 11.41 11.09
C GLU A 182 12.46 10.97 11.98
N GLY A 183 11.91 9.78 11.71
CA GLY A 183 11.03 9.06 12.64
C GLY A 183 9.54 9.41 12.55
N THR A 184 9.15 10.42 11.77
CA THR A 184 7.74 10.82 11.57
C THR A 184 7.03 9.85 10.62
N ILE A 185 7.70 9.44 9.54
CA ILE A 185 7.10 8.58 8.51
C ILE A 185 6.94 7.13 9.01
N LYS A 186 5.76 6.55 8.79
CA LYS A 186 5.43 5.17 9.14
C LYS A 186 4.86 4.38 7.95
N PRO A 187 4.99 3.03 7.96
CA PRO A 187 4.24 2.18 7.04
C PRO A 187 2.73 2.40 7.16
N GLY A 188 2.05 2.60 6.03
CA GLY A 188 0.63 2.93 5.94
C GLY A 188 0.37 4.39 5.54
N ASP A 189 1.34 5.27 5.73
CA ASP A 189 1.22 6.68 5.39
C ASP A 189 1.13 6.91 3.88
N ARG A 190 0.51 8.01 3.46
CA ARG A 190 0.30 8.36 2.05
C ARG A 190 1.13 9.57 1.67
N LEU A 191 1.91 9.43 0.60
CA LEU A 191 2.71 10.51 0.05
C LEU A 191 1.86 11.37 -0.88
N LEU A 192 1.60 12.60 -0.49
CA LEU A 192 0.74 13.54 -1.23
C LEU A 192 1.54 14.43 -2.18
N SER A 193 2.73 14.89 -1.78
CA SER A 193 3.59 15.73 -2.61
C SER A 193 5.08 15.59 -2.27
N ILE A 194 5.93 15.97 -3.22
CA ILE A 194 7.38 16.05 -3.11
C ILE A 194 7.81 17.42 -3.61
N ASP A 195 8.43 18.24 -2.78
CA ASP A 195 8.86 19.62 -3.10
C ASP A 195 7.73 20.47 -3.72
N GLY A 196 6.51 20.31 -3.19
CA GLY A 196 5.31 20.99 -3.68
C GLY A 196 4.67 20.37 -4.93
N ILE A 197 5.33 19.40 -5.59
CA ILE A 197 4.77 18.66 -6.73
C ILE A 197 3.78 17.62 -6.19
N ARG A 198 2.49 17.79 -6.48
CA ARG A 198 1.43 16.87 -6.04
C ARG A 198 1.50 15.55 -6.81
N LEU A 199 1.34 14.44 -6.10
CA LEU A 199 1.31 13.08 -6.65
C LEU A 199 -0.11 12.56 -6.95
N HIS A 200 -1.12 13.42 -6.81
CA HIS A 200 -2.48 13.03 -7.12
C HIS A 200 -2.62 12.73 -8.61
N GLY A 201 -3.09 11.53 -8.96
CA GLY A 201 -3.23 11.10 -10.35
C GLY A 201 -1.93 10.65 -11.02
N THR A 202 -0.78 10.66 -10.34
CA THR A 202 0.47 10.15 -10.90
C THR A 202 0.54 8.63 -10.80
N SER A 203 1.05 7.98 -11.82
CA SER A 203 1.38 6.55 -11.80
C SER A 203 2.53 6.25 -10.83
N HIS A 204 2.68 4.98 -10.47
CA HIS A 204 3.81 4.52 -9.65
C HIS A 204 5.17 4.95 -10.23
N ALA A 205 5.34 4.79 -11.55
CA ALA A 205 6.59 5.08 -12.24
C ALA A 205 6.89 6.58 -12.28
N GLU A 206 5.88 7.43 -12.43
CA GLU A 206 6.02 8.88 -12.38
C GLU A 206 6.38 9.35 -10.98
N ALA A 207 5.68 8.87 -9.94
CA ALA A 207 6.01 9.18 -8.55
C ALA A 207 7.46 8.80 -8.20
N MET A 208 7.90 7.62 -8.65
CA MET A 208 9.29 7.17 -8.49
C MET A 208 10.28 8.06 -9.26
N SER A 209 9.90 8.54 -10.46
CA SER A 209 10.73 9.45 -11.25
C SER A 209 10.90 10.79 -10.56
N ILE A 210 9.83 11.34 -9.97
CA ILE A 210 9.87 12.59 -9.19
C ILE A 210 10.78 12.41 -7.96
N LEU A 211 10.65 11.30 -7.20
CA LEU A 211 11.53 10.99 -6.06
C LEU A 211 13.01 10.87 -6.49
N LYS A 212 13.29 10.29 -7.65
CA LYS A 212 14.65 10.14 -8.16
C LYS A 212 15.23 11.47 -8.65
N GLN A 213 14.42 12.33 -9.26
CA GLN A 213 14.83 13.60 -9.85
C GLN A 213 14.89 14.77 -8.86
N CYS A 214 14.23 14.68 -7.70
CA CYS A 214 14.32 15.73 -6.68
C CYS A 214 15.75 15.88 -6.13
N GLY A 215 16.00 16.99 -5.44
CA GLY A 215 17.31 17.35 -4.90
C GLY A 215 17.84 16.36 -3.85
N GLN A 216 19.01 16.67 -3.30
CA GLN A 216 19.55 15.93 -2.15
C GLN A 216 18.72 16.14 -0.88
N GLU A 217 18.04 17.27 -0.76
CA GLU A 217 17.04 17.56 0.25
C GLU A 217 15.68 17.69 -0.46
N ALA A 218 14.62 17.13 0.13
CA ALA A 218 13.26 17.31 -0.35
C ALA A 218 12.27 17.41 0.82
N THR A 219 11.23 18.22 0.65
CA THR A 219 10.11 18.35 1.59
C THR A 219 8.93 17.52 1.09
N LEU A 220 8.52 16.54 1.89
CA LEU A 220 7.45 15.60 1.58
C LEU A 220 6.19 15.97 2.36
N LEU A 221 5.04 16.03 1.68
CA LEU A 221 3.76 16.14 2.37
C LEU A 221 3.19 14.73 2.56
N ILE A 222 3.05 14.33 3.82
CA ILE A 222 2.61 13.00 4.24
C ILE A 222 1.22 13.11 4.87
N GLU A 223 0.31 12.23 4.49
CA GLU A 223 -1.00 12.05 5.11
C GLU A 223 -1.02 10.76 5.93
N TYR A 224 -1.45 10.86 7.19
CA TYR A 224 -1.52 9.73 8.12
C TYR A 224 -2.89 9.66 8.79
N ASP A 225 -3.21 8.46 9.29
CA ASP A 225 -4.50 8.12 9.87
C ASP A 225 -4.50 8.41 11.38
N VAL A 226 -5.54 9.09 11.86
CA VAL A 226 -5.78 9.37 13.29
C VAL A 226 -7.11 8.74 13.69
N SER A 227 -7.07 7.80 14.64
CA SER A 227 -8.27 7.18 15.18
C SER A 227 -9.00 8.14 16.13
N ILE A 228 -10.31 8.29 15.98
CA ILE A 228 -11.14 9.22 16.78
C ILE A 228 -11.34 8.74 18.24
N MET A 229 -10.84 7.56 18.62
CA MET A 229 -10.94 7.05 19.99
C MET A 229 -10.15 7.89 21.02
N GLU A 230 -9.21 8.74 20.59
CA GLU A 230 -8.32 9.49 21.48
C GLU A 230 -8.76 10.95 21.75
N VAL A 231 -9.92 11.38 21.26
CA VAL A 231 -10.41 12.76 21.44
C VAL A 231 -11.52 12.92 22.50
N MET A 232 -11.87 11.85 23.23
CA MET A 232 -12.94 11.87 24.25
C MET A 232 -12.46 11.93 25.71
N ASP A 233 -11.14 11.95 25.98
CA ASP A 233 -10.59 11.96 27.35
C ASP A 233 -9.86 13.28 27.72
N LEU A 234 -10.24 14.41 27.14
CA LEU A 234 -9.96 15.71 27.77
C LEU A 234 -11.19 16.14 28.55
N PRO A 235 -11.14 16.20 29.90
CA PRO A 235 -12.25 16.76 30.66
C PRO A 235 -12.45 18.21 30.19
N PRO A 236 -13.69 18.64 29.90
CA PRO A 236 -13.96 20.03 29.61
C PRO A 236 -13.44 20.84 30.81
N ALA A 237 -12.65 21.87 30.53
CA ALA A 237 -12.22 22.82 31.53
C ALA A 237 -13.46 23.24 32.33
N VAL A 238 -13.50 22.83 33.60
CA VAL A 238 -14.56 23.25 34.51
C VAL A 238 -14.36 24.75 34.69
N CYS A 239 -15.15 25.54 33.96
CA CYS A 239 -15.35 26.94 34.27
C CYS A 239 -15.91 26.98 35.70
N ILE A 240 -15.06 27.31 36.68
CA ILE A 240 -15.50 27.65 38.04
C ILE A 240 -16.14 29.06 37.95
N GLY A 241 -17.32 29.12 37.33
CA GLY A 241 -18.21 30.26 37.34
C GLY A 241 -19.00 30.24 38.64
N GLY A 242 -18.42 30.79 39.70
CA GLY A 242 -19.13 31.07 40.93
C GLY A 242 -20.14 32.21 40.73
N CYS A 243 -21.35 31.89 40.27
CA CYS A 243 -22.50 32.78 40.37
C CYS A 243 -23.03 32.71 41.81
N GLY A 244 -22.40 33.46 42.71
CA GLY A 244 -22.85 33.65 44.08
C GLY A 244 -24.13 34.50 44.10
N LYS A 245 -25.27 33.85 44.32
CA LYS A 245 -26.54 34.50 44.62
C LYS A 245 -26.47 35.22 45.97
N GLY A 246 -27.17 36.36 46.01
CA GLY A 246 -27.51 37.24 47.14
C GLY A 246 -27.24 36.73 48.55
N GLY A 247 -26.43 37.52 49.26
CA GLY A 247 -26.34 37.54 50.72
C GLY A 247 -26.65 38.95 51.21
N GLU A 248 -27.70 39.05 52.00
CA GLU A 248 -28.27 40.18 52.72
C GLU A 248 -27.23 41.08 53.41
N VAL A 249 -27.42 42.40 53.35
CA VAL A 249 -26.61 43.40 54.07
C VAL A 249 -27.25 43.66 55.43
N PRO A 250 -26.59 43.38 56.57
CA PRO A 250 -27.04 43.91 57.85
C PRO A 250 -26.48 45.32 58.03
N LEU A 251 -27.38 46.31 58.08
CA LEU A 251 -27.14 47.63 58.65
C LEU A 251 -26.81 47.45 60.14
N VAL A 252 -25.62 47.89 60.56
CA VAL A 252 -25.28 48.12 61.97
C VAL A 252 -25.07 49.62 62.16
N PRO A 253 -25.75 50.27 63.12
CA PRO A 253 -25.52 51.67 63.43
C PRO A 253 -24.40 51.84 64.47
N GLY A 254 -23.64 52.93 64.37
CA GLY A 254 -23.02 53.57 65.53
C GLY A 254 -21.50 53.64 65.54
N GLN A 255 -20.95 54.78 65.12
CA GLN A 255 -20.39 55.78 66.06
C GLN A 255 -20.36 57.16 65.40
#